data_AF-A0A920QF91-F1
#
_entry.id   AF-A0A920QF91-F1
#
_cell.length_a   1.000
_cell.length_b   1.000
_cell.length_c   1.000
_cell.angle_alpha   90.00
_cell.angle_beta   90.00
_cell.angle_gamma   90.00
#
_symmetry.space_group_name_H-M   'P 1'
#
loop_
_entity.id
_entity.type
_entity.pdbx_description
1 polymer ?
#
loop_
_entity_poly.entity_id
_entity_poly.type
_entity_poly.pdbx_seq_one_letter_code
_entity_poly.pdbx_strand_id
1 'polypeptide(L)' 'MQDYYNQTLHLQLFGMMIGEWGEDGGSNRASLEYDVMDAFSVKGGVMIYQPGDSLYFQSLNDNDRIFFEARYSF' A
#
# COMPACT_ATOMS: atom_id res chain seq x y z
N MET A 1 28.00 -20.36 -13.15
CA MET A 1 26.82 -20.33 -12.28
C MET A 1 26.34 -18.90 -12.31
N GLN A 2 25.13 -18.68 -12.79
CA GLN A 2 24.64 -17.33 -13.09
C GLN A 2 23.67 -16.95 -11.98
N ASP A 3 24.21 -16.35 -10.92
CA ASP A 3 23.43 -15.84 -9.80
C ASP A 3 22.79 -14.51 -10.22
N TYR A 4 21.68 -14.59 -10.96
CA TYR A 4 20.81 -13.44 -11.18
C TYR A 4 20.01 -13.20 -9.90
N TYR A 5 20.61 -12.53 -8.92
CA TYR A 5 19.85 -11.88 -7.87
C TYR A 5 19.02 -10.76 -8.50
N ASN A 6 17.81 -11.08 -8.95
CA ASN A 6 16.81 -10.12 -9.39
C ASN A 6 16.26 -9.36 -8.18
N GLN A 7 17.09 -8.52 -7.59
CA GLN A 7 16.68 -7.63 -6.52
C GLN A 7 15.98 -6.42 -7.11
N THR A 8 14.64 -6.44 -7.08
CA THR A 8 13.82 -5.35 -7.59
C THR A 8 13.01 -4.75 -6.44
N LEU A 9 13.01 -3.42 -6.37
CA LEU A 9 12.21 -2.67 -5.41
C LEU A 9 11.06 -1.99 -6.16
N HIS A 10 9.84 -2.37 -5.83
CA HIS A 10 8.61 -1.81 -6.37
C HIS A 10 7.95 -0.93 -5.32
N LEU A 11 8.03 0.39 -5.53
CA LEU A 11 7.26 1.35 -4.76
C LEU A 11 5.93 1.62 -5.48
N GLN A 12 4.82 1.39 -4.78
CA GLN A 12 3.46 1.65 -5.26
C GLN A 12 2.80 2.66 -4.33
N LEU A 13 2.42 3.80 -4.88
CA LEU A 13 1.69 4.85 -4.19
C LEU A 13 0.34 5.03 -4.89
N PHE A 14 -0.73 4.93 -4.13
CA PHE A 14 -2.08 5.15 -4.61
C PHE A 14 -2.77 6.18 -3.72
N GLY A 15 -3.34 7.21 -4.32
CA GLY A 15 -4.11 8.23 -3.62
C GLY A 15 -5.45 8.41 -4.33
N MET A 16 -6.53 8.43 -3.55
CA MET A 16 -7.87 8.72 -4.03
C MET A 16 -8.42 9.87 -3.19
N MET A 17 -8.91 10.91 -3.88
CA MET A 17 -9.62 12.03 -3.28
C MET A 17 -11.08 11.96 -3.74
N ILE A 18 -12.01 12.20 -2.83
CA ILE A 18 -13.44 12.25 -3.09
C ILE A 18 -13.95 13.66 -2.79
N GLY A 19 -14.80 14.19 -3.68
CA GLY A 19 -15.28 15.58 -3.66
C GLY A 19 -14.55 16.46 -4.68
N GLU A 20 -15.11 17.63 -5.02
CA GLU A 20 -14.51 18.57 -6.00
C GLU A 20 -13.11 19.04 -5.58
N TRP A 21 -12.86 19.15 -4.27
CA TRP A 21 -11.58 19.58 -3.69
C TRP A 21 -10.99 18.59 -2.68
N GLY A 22 -11.52 17.37 -2.60
CA GLY A 22 -11.15 16.41 -1.54
C GLY A 22 -11.87 16.63 -0.20
N GLU A 23 -12.90 17.49 -0.19
CA GLU A 23 -13.69 17.83 1.00
C GLU A 23 -14.45 16.64 1.59
N ASP A 24 -14.83 15.67 0.75
CA ASP A 24 -15.52 14.47 1.22
C ASP A 24 -14.56 13.44 1.84
N GLY A 25 -13.25 13.65 1.69
CA GLY A 25 -12.20 12.78 2.23
C GLY A 25 -11.50 11.95 1.15
N GLY A 26 -10.66 11.03 1.60
CA GLY A 26 -9.84 10.25 0.68
C GLY A 26 -9.15 9.07 1.33
N SER A 27 -8.41 8.32 0.52
CA SER A 27 -7.57 7.24 1.01
C SER A 27 -6.24 7.26 0.30
N ASN A 28 -5.17 7.10 1.06
CA ASN A 28 -3.82 6.95 0.56
C ASN A 28 -3.31 5.57 0.94
N ARG A 29 -2.74 4.86 -0.03
CA ARG A 29 -2.10 3.57 0.17
C ARG A 29 -0.67 3.67 -0.33
N ALA A 30 0.26 3.34 0.55
CA ALA A 30 1.65 3.18 0.21
C ALA A 30 2.02 1.71 0.40
N SER A 31 2.63 1.10 -0.61
CA SER A 31 3.18 -0.24 -0.49
C SER A 31 4.54 -0.33 -1.13
N LEU A 32 5.39 -1.08 -0.46
CA LEU A 32 6.74 -1.39 -0.87
C LEU A 32 6.83 -2.90 -1.04
N GLU A 33 7.29 -3.32 -2.21
CA GLU A 33 7.52 -4.71 -2.52
C GLU A 33 8.99 -4.87 -2.91
N TYR A 34 9.63 -5.86 -2.31
CA TYR A 34 11.04 -6.16 -2.49
C TYR A 34 11.17 -7.62 -2.89
N ASP A 35 11.59 -7.83 -4.13
CA ASP A 35 11.92 -9.15 -4.65
C ASP A 35 13.33 -9.48 -4.19
N VAL A 36 13.47 -10.49 -3.35
CA VAL A 36 14.77 -10.92 -2.83
C VAL A 36 15.45 -11.86 -3.83
N MET A 37 14.65 -12.72 -4.46
CA MET A 37 15.05 -13.72 -5.46
C MET A 37 13.80 -14.16 -6.25
N ASP A 38 13.98 -14.83 -7.40
CA ASP A 38 12.88 -15.28 -8.27
C ASP A 38 11.78 -16.07 -7.52
N ALA A 39 12.17 -16.80 -6.47
CA ALA A 39 11.27 -17.62 -5.65
C ALA A 39 10.72 -16.91 -4.40
N PHE A 40 11.25 -15.74 -4.00
CA PHE A 40 10.90 -15.10 -2.73
C PHE A 40 10.75 -13.58 -2.88
N SER A 41 9.55 -13.09 -2.56
CA SER A 41 9.25 -11.66 -2.48
C SER A 41 8.62 -11.29 -1.15
N VAL A 42 8.90 -10.07 -0.70
CA VAL A 42 8.39 -9.53 0.55
C VAL A 42 7.73 -8.20 0.26
N LYS A 43 6.50 -8.03 0.73
CA LYS A 43 5.70 -6.84 0.54
C LYS A 43 5.22 -6.31 1.87
N GLY A 44 5.37 -5.01 2.08
CA GLY A 44 4.82 -4.30 3.22
C GLY A 44 4.07 -3.07 2.74
N GLY A 45 3.05 -2.66 3.48
CA GLY A 45 2.36 -1.43 3.15
C GLY A 45 1.43 -0.94 4.23
N VAL A 46 1.01 0.29 4.05
CA VAL A 46 0.07 0.98 4.92
C VAL A 46 -1.04 1.58 4.06
N MET A 47 -2.25 1.54 4.59
CA MET A 47 -3.40 2.24 4.04
C MET A 47 -3.89 3.20 5.10
N ILE A 48 -3.83 4.48 4.74
CA ILE A 48 -4.19 5.62 5.58
C ILE A 48 -5.46 6.22 5.00
N TYR A 49 -6.48 6.34 5.83
CA TYR A 49 -7.73 6.99 5.44
C TYR A 49 -7.69 8.43 5.91
N GLN A 50 -7.96 9.38 5.01
CA GLN A 50 -8.08 10.79 5.35
C GLN A 50 -9.56 11.14 5.51
N PRO A 51 -10.02 11.46 6.73
CA PRO A 51 -11.38 11.89 6.95
C PRO A 51 -11.55 13.30 6.39
N GLY A 52 -12.51 13.47 5.49
CA GLY A 52 -13.04 14.79 5.14
C GLY A 52 -14.22 15.17 6.04
N ASP A 53 -15.01 16.13 5.58
CA ASP A 53 -16.26 16.55 6.24
C ASP A 53 -17.37 15.49 6.16
N SER A 54 -17.17 14.43 5.37
CA SER A 54 -18.12 13.32 5.27
C SER A 54 -18.07 12.39 6.47
N LEU A 55 -19.22 12.25 7.16
CA LEU A 55 -19.45 11.30 8.25
C LEU A 55 -19.10 9.84 7.87
N TYR A 56 -19.19 9.49 6.58
CA TYR A 56 -18.83 8.15 6.09
C TYR A 56 -17.31 7.91 6.18
N PHE A 57 -16.49 8.91 5.90
CA PHE A 57 -15.04 8.83 5.98
C PHE A 57 -14.52 9.01 7.41
N GLN A 58 -15.20 9.77 8.25
CA GLN A 58 -14.89 9.86 9.69
C GLN A 58 -14.99 8.50 10.40
N SER A 59 -15.98 7.67 10.02
CA SER A 59 -16.11 6.28 10.51
C SER A 59 -14.94 5.37 10.11
N LEU A 60 -14.29 5.65 8.98
CA LEU A 60 -13.17 4.88 8.45
C LEU A 60 -11.79 5.37 8.92
N ASN A 61 -11.73 6.56 9.53
CA ASN A 61 -10.50 7.20 9.97
C ASN A 61 -9.68 6.37 10.96
N ASP A 62 -10.34 5.67 11.89
CA ASP A 62 -9.64 4.82 12.87
C ASP A 62 -9.30 3.42 12.32
N ASN A 63 -9.37 3.23 11.00
CA ASN A 63 -9.10 1.95 10.34
C ASN A 63 -7.82 2.00 9.52
N ASP A 64 -6.77 2.62 10.06
CA ASP A 64 -5.43 2.53 9.48
C ASP A 64 -5.01 1.06 9.43
N ARG A 65 -4.70 0.58 8.23
CA ARG A 65 -4.35 -0.82 8.00
C ARG A 65 -2.90 -0.94 7.62
N ILE A 66 -2.16 -1.68 8.44
CA ILE A 66 -0.81 -2.11 8.12
C ILE A 66 -0.91 -3.55 7.62
N PHE A 67 -0.25 -3.85 6.52
CA PHE A 67 -0.18 -5.20 5.99
C PHE A 67 1.27 -5.57 5.66
N PHE A 68 1.56 -6.84 5.85
CA PHE A 68 2.83 -7.46 5.51
C PHE A 68 2.55 -8.82 4.90
N GLU A 69 3.18 -9.09 3.76
CA GLU A 69 3.01 -10.30 2.97
C GLU A 69 4.40 -10.81 2.58
N ALA A 70 4.62 -12.10 2.76
CA ALA A 70 5.82 -12.78 2.29
C ALA A 70 5.38 -13.93 1.38
N ARG A 71 5.86 -13.91 0.15
CA ARG A 71 5.49 -14.89 -0.87
C ARG A 71 6.72 -15.72 -1.21
N TYR A 72 6.58 -17.03 -1.07
CA TYR A 72 7.57 -18.01 -1.49
C TYR A 72 6.96 -18.96 -2.53
N SER A 73 7.61 -19.14 -3.68
CA SER A 73 7.16 -20.01 -4.77
C SER A 73 8.19 -21.13 -4.97
N PHE A 74 7.75 -22.38 -5.03
CA PHE A 74 8.59 -23.59 -5.18
C PHE A 74 8.37 -24.29 -6.52
#